data_AF-A0A661N3C3-F1
#
_entry.id   AF-A0A661N3C3-F1
#
_cell.length_a   1.000
_cell.length_b   1.000
_cell.length_c   1.000
_cell.angle_alpha   90.00
_cell.angle_beta   90.00
_cell.angle_gamma   90.00
#
_symmetry.space_group_name_H-M   'P 1'
#
loop_
_entity.id
_entity.type
_entity.pdbx_description
1 polymer ?
#
loop_
_entity_poly.entity_id
_entity_poly.type
_entity_poly.pdbx_seq_one_letter_code
_entity_poly.pdbx_strand_id
1 'polypeptide(L)'
;MPQGIHTEATFEAEIEAHLLAHGYESAAPSDYDRDQALFPQLVLDFVKTTQPKTWTQLSAILEDKLDALFIREVQKVMDQRGSLEALRHGGPPAPWPGQGDGGHRL
;
A
#
# COMPACT_ATOMS: atom_id res chain seq x y z
N MET A 1 18.30 29.43 11.05
CA MET A 1 18.72 29.26 12.47
C MET A 1 19.33 27.88 12.58
N PRO A 2 20.55 27.72 13.12
CA PRO A 2 21.09 26.38 13.38
C PRO A 2 20.19 25.70 14.43
N GLN A 3 19.54 24.61 14.03
CA GLN A 3 18.82 23.73 14.95
C GLN A 3 19.86 23.00 15.81
N GLY A 4 19.56 22.78 17.09
CA GLY A 4 20.46 22.04 17.97
C GLY A 4 20.62 20.59 17.49
N ILE A 5 21.81 20.01 17.69
CA ILE A 5 22.13 18.63 17.25
C ILE A 5 21.17 17.59 17.88
N HIS A 6 20.60 17.90 19.05
CA HIS A 6 19.63 17.06 19.75
C HIS A 6 18.19 17.58 19.57
N THR A 7 17.78 17.87 18.34
CA THR A 7 16.40 18.24 18.02
C THR A 7 15.76 17.19 17.11
N GLU A 8 14.45 16.98 17.25
CA GLU A 8 13.68 16.05 16.41
C GLU A 8 13.86 16.40 14.92
N ALA A 9 13.84 17.68 14.57
CA ALA A 9 14.05 18.12 13.19
C ALA A 9 15.43 17.73 12.63
N THR A 10 16.49 17.78 13.44
CA THR A 10 17.81 17.30 13.01
C THR A 10 17.83 15.78 12.88
N PHE A 11 17.17 15.07 13.80
CA PHE A 11 17.06 13.61 13.75
C PHE A 11 16.28 13.12 12.51
N GLU A 12 15.11 13.70 12.24
CA GLU A 12 14.30 13.41 11.05
C GLU A 12 15.07 13.69 9.75
N ALA A 13 15.78 14.82 9.68
CA ALA A 13 16.55 15.20 8.50
C ALA A 13 17.70 14.21 8.21
N GLU A 14 18.40 13.74 9.23
CA GLU A 14 19.46 12.74 9.07
C GLU A 14 18.90 11.36 8.64
N ILE A 15 17.74 10.96 9.18
CA ILE A 15 17.05 9.74 8.75
C ILE A 15 16.61 9.85 7.30
N GLU A 16 15.97 10.96 6.91
CA GLU A 16 15.51 11.18 5.55
C GLU A 16 16.70 11.18 4.58
N ALA A 17 17.76 11.93 4.88
CA ALA A 17 18.97 11.96 4.06
C ALA A 17 19.58 10.57 3.90
N HIS A 18 19.62 9.77 4.97
CA HIS A 18 20.09 8.40 4.90
C HIS A 18 19.20 7.52 4.01
N LEU A 19 17.88 7.55 4.19
CA LEU A 19 16.95 6.74 3.40
C LEU A 19 17.02 7.09 1.90
N LEU A 20 17.05 8.39 1.58
CA LEU A 20 17.17 8.85 0.19
C LEU A 20 18.47 8.39 -0.48
N ALA A 21 19.58 8.34 0.28
CA ALA A 21 20.85 7.81 -0.22
C ALA A 21 20.83 6.29 -0.46
N HIS A 22 19.84 5.57 0.07
CA HIS A 22 19.73 4.10 0.01
C HIS A 22 18.54 3.61 -0.83
N GLY A 23 18.05 4.45 -1.76
CA GLY A 23 17.05 4.03 -2.75
C GLY A 23 15.60 4.16 -2.29
N TYR A 24 15.36 4.85 -1.17
CA TYR A 24 14.01 5.33 -0.83
C TYR A 24 13.72 6.64 -1.58
N GLU A 25 12.44 6.90 -1.80
CA GLU A 25 11.95 8.11 -2.44
C GLU A 25 11.24 8.99 -1.41
N SER A 26 11.42 10.32 -1.52
CA SER A 26 10.69 11.26 -0.66
C SER A 26 9.23 11.34 -1.14
N ALA A 27 8.31 11.46 -0.19
CA ALA A 27 6.89 11.65 -0.44
C ALA A 27 6.43 12.92 0.29
N ALA A 28 5.56 13.72 -0.34
CA ALA A 28 5.08 14.92 0.32
C ALA A 28 4.09 14.54 1.45
N PRO A 29 4.17 15.17 2.63
CA PRO A 29 3.20 14.93 3.70
C PRO A 29 1.75 15.21 3.29
N SER A 30 1.53 16.05 2.26
CA SER A 30 0.22 16.33 1.68
C SER A 30 -0.37 15.15 0.90
N ASP A 31 0.46 14.22 0.45
CA ASP A 31 0.03 13.06 -0.34
C ASP A 31 -0.48 11.92 0.55
N TYR A 32 -0.25 12.03 1.86
CA TYR A 32 -0.81 11.13 2.86
C TYR A 32 -2.27 11.48 3.13
N ASP A 33 -3.16 10.56 2.78
CA ASP A 33 -4.58 10.67 3.09
C ASP A 33 -4.83 10.10 4.50
N ARG A 34 -5.22 10.98 5.43
CA ARG A 34 -5.45 10.63 6.84
C ARG A 34 -6.69 9.78 7.05
N ASP A 35 -7.73 9.99 6.24
CA ASP A 35 -8.98 9.23 6.35
C ASP A 35 -8.77 7.81 5.83
N GLN A 36 -7.93 7.67 4.80
CA GLN A 36 -7.60 6.40 4.18
C GLN A 36 -6.41 5.69 4.84
N ALA A 37 -5.67 6.38 5.71
CA ALA A 37 -4.41 5.94 6.34
C ALA A 37 -3.38 5.40 5.34
N LEU A 38 -3.30 6.01 4.15
CA LEU A 38 -2.47 5.55 3.03
C LEU A 38 -1.90 6.73 2.25
N PHE A 39 -0.92 6.44 1.39
CA PHE A 39 -0.55 7.28 0.25
C PHE A 39 -1.20 6.69 -1.00
N PRO A 40 -2.43 7.09 -1.39
CA PRO A 40 -3.20 6.34 -2.38
C PRO A 40 -2.50 6.27 -3.74
N GLN A 41 -1.90 7.38 -4.17
CA GLN A 41 -1.21 7.43 -5.45
C GLN A 41 0.04 6.55 -5.46
N LEU A 42 0.86 6.58 -4.39
CA LEU A 42 2.05 5.72 -4.29
C LEU A 42 1.67 4.23 -4.31
N VAL A 43 0.57 3.86 -3.65
CA VAL A 43 0.06 2.48 -3.67
C VAL A 43 -0.36 2.07 -5.08
N LEU A 44 -1.07 2.96 -5.80
CA LEU A 44 -1.48 2.73 -7.19
C LEU A 44 -0.28 2.62 -8.13
N ASP A 45 0.68 3.53 -8.03
CA ASP A 45 1.87 3.55 -8.87
C ASP A 45 2.73 2.30 -8.61
N PHE A 46 2.84 1.89 -7.35
CA PHE A 46 3.51 0.64 -6.98
C PHE A 46 2.86 -0.58 -7.64
N VAL A 47 1.53 -0.76 -7.52
CA VAL A 47 0.86 -1.93 -8.12
C VAL A 47 0.85 -1.88 -9.65
N LYS A 48 0.69 -0.70 -10.25
CA LYS A 48 0.75 -0.51 -11.72
C LYS A 48 2.13 -0.87 -12.26
N THR A 49 3.19 -0.48 -11.55
CA THR A 49 4.59 -0.74 -11.96
C THR A 49 4.98 -2.19 -11.74
N THR A 50 4.58 -2.78 -10.61
CA THR A 50 4.95 -4.17 -10.26
C THR A 50 4.09 -5.21 -10.98
N GLN A 51 2.84 -4.90 -11.31
CA GLN A 51 1.86 -5.84 -11.89
C GLN A 51 1.13 -5.28 -13.13
N PRO A 52 1.84 -4.77 -14.14
CA PRO A 52 1.24 -4.03 -15.26
C PRO A 52 0.28 -4.88 -16.10
N LYS A 53 0.56 -6.19 -16.26
CA LYS A 53 -0.28 -7.12 -17.04
C LYS A 53 -1.65 -7.29 -16.39
N THR A 54 -1.66 -7.61 -15.10
CA THR A 54 -2.89 -7.77 -14.31
C THR A 54 -3.67 -6.46 -14.25
N TRP A 55 -2.97 -5.33 -14.06
CA TRP A 55 -3.60 -4.02 -14.02
C TRP A 55 -4.31 -3.67 -15.33
N THR A 56 -3.66 -3.94 -16.47
CA THR A 56 -4.24 -3.70 -17.80
C THR A 56 -5.51 -4.53 -18.03
N GLN A 57 -5.49 -5.80 -17.62
CA GLN A 57 -6.67 -6.68 -17.73
C GLN A 57 -7.84 -6.19 -16.88
N LEU A 58 -7.59 -5.81 -15.63
CA LEU A 58 -8.62 -5.29 -14.74
C LEU A 58 -9.16 -3.94 -15.22
N SER A 59 -8.29 -3.08 -15.76
CA SER A 59 -8.68 -1.76 -16.28
C SER A 59 -9.60 -1.88 -17.50
N ALA A 60 -9.44 -2.93 -18.32
CA ALA A 60 -10.36 -3.20 -19.43
C ALA A 60 -11.78 -3.58 -18.99
N ILE A 61 -11.98 -3.98 -17.73
CA ILE A 61 -13.27 -4.42 -17.18
C ILE A 61 -13.89 -3.32 -16.30
N LEU A 62 -13.08 -2.68 -15.46
CA LEU A 62 -13.51 -1.74 -14.42
C LEU A 62 -13.28 -0.28 -14.80
N GLU A 63 -12.51 -0.02 -15.87
CA GLU A 63 -12.24 1.30 -16.44
C GLU A 63 -11.79 2.31 -15.37
N ASP A 64 -12.49 3.44 -15.26
CA ASP A 64 -12.24 4.57 -14.37
C ASP A 64 -12.45 4.24 -12.88
N LYS A 65 -13.12 3.13 -12.57
CA LYS A 65 -13.43 2.72 -11.18
C LYS A 65 -12.33 1.89 -10.54
N LEU A 66 -11.39 1.36 -11.32
CA LEU A 66 -10.40 0.41 -10.83
C LEU A 66 -9.57 0.98 -9.68
N ASP A 67 -9.04 2.19 -9.84
CA ASP A 67 -8.16 2.83 -8.86
C ASP A 67 -8.86 2.98 -7.50
N ALA A 68 -10.08 3.53 -7.50
CA ALA A 68 -10.87 3.72 -6.29
C ALA A 68 -11.28 2.39 -5.64
N LEU A 69 -11.68 1.39 -6.44
CA LEU A 69 -12.03 0.06 -5.93
C LEU A 69 -10.82 -0.64 -5.33
N PHE A 70 -9.66 -0.55 -5.97
CA PHE A 70 -8.43 -1.18 -5.49
C PHE A 70 -8.03 -0.63 -4.12
N ILE A 71 -7.99 0.70 -3.97
CA ILE A 71 -7.66 1.33 -2.68
C ILE A 71 -8.65 0.91 -1.59
N ARG A 72 -9.95 0.88 -1.89
CA ARG A 72 -10.96 0.42 -0.94
C ARG A 72 -10.75 -1.04 -0.50
N GLU A 73 -10.39 -1.93 -1.41
CA GLU A 73 -10.10 -3.32 -1.04
C GLU A 73 -8.80 -3.44 -0.23
N VAL A 74 -7.78 -2.63 -0.51
CA VAL A 74 -6.56 -2.56 0.32
C VAL A 74 -6.91 -2.17 1.76
N GLN A 75 -7.69 -1.09 1.94
CA GLN A 75 -8.15 -0.65 3.26
C GLN A 75 -8.91 -1.74 4.00
N LYS A 76 -9.86 -2.38 3.33
CA LYS A 76 -10.65 -3.47 3.90
C LYS A 76 -9.78 -4.63 4.38
N VAL A 77 -8.71 -4.97 3.65
CA VAL A 77 -7.77 -6.01 4.10
C VAL A 77 -6.98 -5.57 5.32
N MET A 78 -6.51 -4.31 5.35
CA MET A 78 -5.82 -3.74 6.50
C MET A 78 -6.73 -3.68 7.74
N ASP A 79 -8.00 -3.34 7.59
CA ASP A 79 -8.98 -3.32 8.68
C ASP A 79 -9.27 -4.71 9.24
N GLN A 80 -9.32 -5.72 8.36
CA GLN A 80 -9.66 -7.09 8.76
C GLN A 80 -8.51 -7.85 9.40
N ARG A 81 -7.26 -7.59 8.96
CA ARG A 81 -6.09 -8.41 9.31
C ARG A 81 -5.01 -7.63 10.04
N GLY A 82 -5.08 -6.31 10.04
CA GLY A 82 -3.99 -5.43 10.45
C GLY A 82 -3.00 -5.19 9.32
N SER A 83 -2.32 -4.04 9.38
CA SER A 83 -1.36 -3.60 8.36
C SER A 83 -0.17 -4.54 8.19
N LEU A 84 0.37 -5.08 9.28
CA LEU A 84 1.54 -5.97 9.24
C LEU A 84 1.23 -7.31 8.55
N GLU A 85 0.08 -7.91 8.88
CA GLU A 85 -0.37 -9.17 8.26
C GLU A 85 -0.65 -8.98 6.77
N ALA A 86 -1.32 -7.87 6.42
CA ALA A 86 -1.59 -7.49 5.03
C ALA A 86 -0.31 -7.32 4.22
N LEU A 87 0.73 -6.67 4.77
CA LEU A 87 2.03 -6.50 4.12
C LEU A 87 2.80 -7.82 3.98
N ARG A 88 2.74 -8.69 5.00
CA ARG A 88 3.53 -9.93 5.03
C ARG A 88 3.00 -11.00 4.08
N HIS A 89 1.69 -11.09 3.91
CA HIS A 89 1.04 -12.17 3.15
C HIS A 89 0.36 -11.69 1.87
N GLY A 90 0.28 -10.38 1.64
CA GLY A 90 -0.42 -9.78 0.52
C GLY A 90 -1.94 -9.78 0.71
N GLY A 91 -2.66 -9.39 -0.36
CA GLY A 91 -4.12 -9.41 -0.41
C GLY A 91 -4.72 -10.79 -0.10
N PRO A 92 -6.06 -10.90 0.01
CA PRO A 92 -6.68 -12.18 0.36
C PRO A 92 -6.20 -13.26 -0.61
N PRO A 93 -5.87 -14.48 -0.11
CA PRO A 93 -5.57 -15.57 -1.02
C PRO A 93 -6.77 -15.69 -1.96
N ALA A 94 -6.52 -15.59 -3.27
CA ALA A 94 -7.49 -16.09 -4.23
C ALA A 94 -7.83 -17.52 -3.79
N PRO A 95 -9.10 -17.97 -3.84
CA PRO A 95 -9.36 -19.39 -3.79
C PRO A 95 -8.58 -19.99 -4.95
N TRP A 96 -7.47 -20.65 -4.63
CA TRP A 96 -6.71 -21.43 -5.60
C TRP A 96 -7.69 -22.42 -6.25
N PRO A 97 -7.66 -22.63 -7.57
CA PRO A 97 -8.49 -23.64 -8.20
C PRO A 97 -8.07 -25.00 -7.62
N GLY A 98 -8.88 -25.52 -6.70
CA GLY A 98 -8.55 -26.75 -5.96
C GLY A 98 -8.91 -26.74 -4.47
N GLN A 99 -9.30 -25.61 -3.86
CA GLN A 99 -9.88 -25.66 -2.52
C GLN A 99 -11.36 -26.05 -2.61
N GLY A 100 -11.60 -27.37 -2.66
CA GLY A 100 -12.92 -27.96 -2.57
C GLY A 100 -13.59 -27.55 -1.26
N ASP A 101 -14.83 -27.07 -1.40
CA ASP A 101 -15.78 -26.86 -0.32
C ASP A 101 -16.06 -28.20 0.36
N GLY A 102 -15.19 -28.56 1.31
CA GLY A 102 -15.36 -29.69 2.21
C GLY A 102 -16.35 -29.29 3.28
N GLY A 103 -17.63 -29.31 2.92
CA GLY A 103 -18.74 -29.04 3.81
C GLY A 103 -18.64 -29.84 5.10
N HIS A 104 -18.57 -29.12 6.21
CA HIS A 104 -19.06 -29.60 7.49
C HIS A 104 -19.98 -28.54 8.06
N ARG A 105 -21.24 -28.63 7.63
CA ARG A 105 -22.38 -28.16 8.43
C ARG A 105 -22.49 -29.09 9.64
N LEU A 106 -22.73 -28.50 10.81
CA LEU A 106 -23.60 -29.13 11.80
C LEU A 106 -25.04 -29.09 11.27
#